data_AF-A0A7Y3U5G2-F1
#
_entry.id   AF-A0A7Y3U5G2-F1
#
_cell.length_a   1.000
_cell.length_b   1.000
_cell.length_c   1.000
_cell.angle_alpha   90.00
_cell.angle_beta   90.00
_cell.angle_gamma   90.00
#
_symmetry.space_group_name_H-M   'P 1'
#
loop_
_entity.id
_entity.type
_entity.pdbx_description
1 polymer ?
#
loop_
_entity_poly.entity_id
_entity_poly.type
_entity_poly.pdbx_seq_one_letter_code
_entity_poly.pdbx_strand_id
1 'polypeptide(L)'
;MRKGFWRMMGVPLFILGLLYTTQVKADAPAIHIWYGHHQVFGRFGLPQRWVNILGNVSDPDGITSLNYSLNGRPEQPLSLGPDKRRLVSPGDFNIEIAYADLIIGQNQVVIKATNSLGNQTIETVTVECTKGNAWPLPYAINWSSVEKIQDVAQIVDGLWFLDKNGIRTHPDHVGYDRIVAIGDMRWTDYEVTVPVTIHAIDESAFDSSTSVGPGLGVLFRWQGHTNLPVVCPQPHCGWEPAGGSNWYEWKRNQRNLLHIHAGPGNPPDSPSPSTDTHQFETGHTYWFKARVETIQAGSLYSLKVWEKDVEYEPITWNIRRLTTSANLSRGSFLLIAHHVDAAFGNLTVVPLKPQTHWILVTKLISYLSHSPLFLASFAGVILSLIYKKRFPKVSQSTLIAMVMLFIVSLGGTYVNLQLPGILHGHGCSSRRILIIVAASEFIQSFIIATSWGLLLIAAFRRRREK
;
A
#
# COMPACT_ATOMS: atom_id res chain seq x y z
N MET A 1 53.88 -95.44 -3.44
CA MET A 1 54.10 -94.21 -2.65
C MET A 1 52.79 -93.45 -2.53
N ARG A 2 52.35 -93.22 -1.27
CA ARG A 2 51.45 -92.16 -0.74
C ARG A 2 50.09 -91.82 -1.40
N LYS A 3 49.02 -92.07 -0.60
CA LYS A 3 47.88 -91.19 -0.19
C LYS A 3 46.95 -90.68 -1.31
N GLY A 4 45.64 -91.01 -1.34
CA GLY A 4 44.53 -90.48 -0.50
C GLY A 4 43.90 -89.24 -1.19
N PHE A 5 42.64 -88.82 -1.08
CA PHE A 5 41.44 -89.21 -0.32
C PHE A 5 40.29 -88.29 -0.86
N TRP A 6 39.02 -88.72 -0.73
CA TRP A 6 37.71 -88.00 -0.83
C TRP A 6 37.09 -87.49 -2.14
N ARG A 7 35.89 -88.06 -2.38
CA ARG A 7 34.73 -87.50 -3.10
C ARG A 7 34.10 -86.35 -2.28
N MET A 8 33.77 -85.23 -2.91
CA MET A 8 32.81 -84.25 -2.39
C MET A 8 31.48 -84.34 -3.14
N MET A 9 30.41 -84.61 -2.40
CA MET A 9 29.02 -84.39 -2.81
C MET A 9 28.70 -82.90 -2.69
N GLY A 10 28.17 -82.29 -3.75
CA GLY A 10 27.62 -80.94 -3.73
C GLY A 10 26.16 -80.96 -3.29
N VAL A 11 25.87 -80.26 -2.19
CA VAL A 11 24.53 -79.96 -1.68
C VAL A 11 23.96 -78.76 -2.44
N PRO A 12 22.69 -78.74 -2.87
CA PRO A 12 22.09 -77.55 -3.45
C PRO A 12 21.71 -76.54 -2.36
N LEU A 13 22.24 -75.32 -2.49
CA LEU A 13 21.95 -74.18 -1.63
C LEU A 13 20.56 -73.62 -2.00
N PHE A 14 19.57 -73.82 -1.14
CA PHE A 14 18.31 -73.06 -1.20
C PHE A 14 18.56 -71.65 -0.66
N ILE A 15 18.59 -70.65 -1.53
CA ILE A 15 18.59 -69.24 -1.14
C ILE A 15 17.13 -68.86 -0.83
N LEU A 16 16.79 -68.81 0.46
CA LEU A 16 15.59 -68.14 0.95
C LEU A 16 15.81 -66.63 0.81
N GLY A 17 15.26 -66.02 -0.24
CA GLY A 17 15.17 -64.57 -0.36
C GLY A 17 14.13 -64.05 0.63
N LEU A 18 14.57 -63.59 1.81
CA LEU A 18 13.75 -62.70 2.63
C LEU A 18 13.58 -61.38 1.87
N LEU A 19 12.42 -61.20 1.25
CA LEU A 19 11.92 -59.90 0.85
C LEU A 19 11.73 -59.07 2.13
N TYR A 20 12.73 -58.26 2.47
CA TYR A 20 12.52 -57.13 3.36
C TYR A 20 11.68 -56.12 2.60
N THR A 21 10.37 -56.18 2.77
CA THR A 21 9.49 -55.04 2.44
C THR A 21 9.86 -53.94 3.41
N THR A 22 10.70 -53.00 2.99
CA THR A 22 10.83 -51.73 3.70
C THR A 22 9.45 -51.07 3.63
N GLN A 23 8.69 -51.16 4.72
CA GLN A 23 7.48 -50.38 4.89
C GLN A 23 7.93 -48.92 4.93
N VAL A 24 7.87 -48.24 3.78
CA VAL A 24 8.03 -46.79 3.72
C VAL A 24 6.95 -46.25 4.66
N LYS A 25 7.38 -45.65 5.77
CA LYS A 25 6.48 -44.92 6.64
C LYS A 25 5.89 -43.83 5.77
N ALA A 26 4.60 -43.94 5.46
CA ALA A 26 3.89 -42.88 4.76
C ALA A 26 4.04 -41.60 5.58
N ASP A 27 4.63 -40.58 4.97
CA ASP A 27 4.77 -39.29 5.63
C ASP A 27 3.38 -38.64 5.75
N ALA A 28 3.24 -37.77 6.74
CA ALA A 28 2.02 -36.97 6.89
C ALA A 28 2.12 -35.74 5.97
N PRO A 29 0.98 -35.13 5.57
CA PRO A 29 0.99 -33.94 4.73
C PRO A 29 1.90 -32.83 5.24
N ALA A 30 2.60 -32.12 4.36
CA ALA A 30 3.33 -30.91 4.70
C ALA A 30 2.45 -29.68 4.43
N ILE A 31 2.19 -28.87 5.47
CA ILE A 31 1.46 -27.60 5.37
C ILE A 31 2.46 -26.45 5.48
N HIS A 32 2.52 -25.59 4.47
CA HIS A 32 3.40 -24.43 4.40
C HIS A 32 2.59 -23.13 4.50
N ILE A 33 2.70 -22.43 5.62
CA ILE A 33 2.06 -21.11 5.82
C ILE A 33 2.99 -20.01 5.29
N TRP A 34 2.60 -19.34 4.21
CA TRP A 34 3.51 -18.45 3.47
C TRP A 34 4.01 -17.25 4.27
N TYR A 35 3.16 -16.66 5.11
CA TYR A 35 3.48 -15.44 5.88
C TYR A 35 3.67 -15.70 7.37
N GLY A 36 4.03 -16.94 7.70
CA GLY A 36 4.31 -17.39 9.06
C GLY A 36 3.07 -17.61 9.93
N HIS A 37 3.32 -18.21 11.09
CA HIS A 37 2.28 -18.64 12.04
C HIS A 37 1.75 -17.55 12.97
N HIS A 38 2.32 -16.34 12.94
CA HIS A 38 1.79 -15.19 13.68
C HIS A 38 1.56 -14.02 12.73
N GLN A 39 0.30 -13.64 12.54
CA GLN A 39 -0.11 -12.61 11.59
C GLN A 39 -1.03 -11.59 12.27
N VAL A 40 -0.84 -10.32 11.94
CA VAL A 40 -1.52 -9.19 12.58
C VAL A 40 -2.43 -8.49 11.56
N PHE A 41 -3.68 -8.27 11.90
CA PHE A 41 -4.66 -7.61 11.04
C PHE A 41 -5.39 -6.48 11.77
N GLY A 42 -5.76 -5.44 11.02
CA GLY A 42 -6.47 -4.27 11.54
C GLY A 42 -5.58 -3.21 12.22
N ARG A 43 -4.25 -3.40 12.26
CA ARG A 43 -3.31 -2.50 12.95
C ARG A 43 -3.45 -1.04 12.49
N PHE A 44 -3.51 -0.81 11.19
CA PHE A 44 -3.68 0.54 10.63
C PHE A 44 -5.14 0.84 10.30
N GLY A 45 -5.93 -0.17 9.97
CA GLY A 45 -7.29 -0.02 9.48
C GLY A 45 -7.66 -1.25 8.67
N LEU A 46 -8.77 -1.18 7.93
CA LEU A 46 -9.25 -2.31 7.15
C LEU A 46 -9.20 -1.98 5.66
N PRO A 47 -8.24 -2.55 4.90
CA PRO A 47 -8.23 -2.39 3.46
C PRO A 47 -9.31 -3.26 2.79
N GLN A 48 -9.82 -4.29 3.47
CA GLN A 48 -10.90 -5.15 2.99
C GLN A 48 -11.68 -5.79 4.14
N ARG A 49 -12.75 -6.52 3.80
CA ARG A 49 -13.60 -7.24 4.76
C ARG A 49 -13.04 -8.58 5.25
N TRP A 50 -12.03 -9.13 4.57
CA TRP A 50 -11.47 -10.46 4.84
C TRP A 50 -10.09 -10.38 5.49
N VAL A 51 -9.76 -11.40 6.26
CA VAL A 51 -8.40 -11.80 6.62
C VAL A 51 -8.05 -13.02 5.79
N ASN A 52 -6.88 -12.98 5.14
CA ASN A 52 -6.39 -14.03 4.26
C ASN A 52 -5.21 -14.76 4.93
N ILE A 53 -5.34 -16.06 5.16
CA ILE A 53 -4.23 -16.93 5.55
C ILE A 53 -3.87 -17.80 4.35
N LEU A 54 -2.74 -17.50 3.74
CA LEU A 54 -2.27 -18.09 2.50
C LEU A 54 -1.23 -19.18 2.76
N GLY A 55 -1.27 -20.23 1.96
CA GLY A 55 -0.32 -21.32 2.06
C GLY A 55 -0.43 -22.35 0.95
N ASN A 56 0.38 -23.40 1.07
CA ASN A 56 0.36 -24.56 0.20
C ASN A 56 0.39 -25.84 1.06
N VAL A 57 -0.30 -26.89 0.62
CA VAL A 57 -0.23 -28.22 1.22
C VAL A 57 0.19 -29.26 0.18
N SER A 58 1.12 -30.13 0.57
CA SER A 58 1.64 -31.17 -0.33
C SER A 58 1.86 -32.49 0.39
N ASP A 59 1.67 -33.58 -0.33
CA ASP A 59 1.98 -34.94 0.12
C ASP A 59 2.23 -35.81 -1.14
N PRO A 60 3.27 -36.65 -1.18
CA PRO A 60 3.52 -37.56 -2.30
C PRO A 60 2.36 -38.51 -2.62
N ASP A 61 1.57 -38.88 -1.60
CA ASP A 61 0.39 -39.75 -1.72
C ASP A 61 -0.88 -38.96 -2.08
N GLY A 62 -0.77 -37.64 -2.22
CA GLY A 62 -1.88 -36.74 -2.54
C GLY A 62 -2.71 -36.32 -1.31
N ILE A 63 -3.39 -35.18 -1.44
CA ILE A 63 -4.23 -34.61 -0.38
C ILE A 63 -5.69 -34.97 -0.64
N THR A 64 -6.35 -35.59 0.35
CA THR A 64 -7.77 -35.95 0.29
C THR A 64 -8.66 -34.87 0.91
N SER A 65 -8.22 -34.21 1.98
CA SER A 65 -8.96 -33.09 2.55
C SER A 65 -8.05 -32.06 3.20
N LEU A 66 -8.47 -30.80 3.14
CA LEU A 66 -7.91 -29.70 3.89
C LEU A 66 -9.08 -28.95 4.54
N ASN A 67 -9.00 -28.71 5.85
CA ASN A 67 -10.03 -28.01 6.61
C ASN A 67 -9.38 -26.98 7.54
N TYR A 68 -10.15 -25.99 7.97
CA TYR A 68 -9.75 -25.09 9.05
C TYR A 68 -10.85 -24.90 10.10
N SER A 69 -10.46 -24.53 11.31
CA SER A 69 -11.37 -24.06 12.35
C SER A 69 -10.88 -22.73 12.94
N LEU A 70 -11.81 -21.86 13.32
CA LEU A 70 -11.53 -20.60 13.98
C LEU A 70 -11.96 -20.67 15.44
N ASN A 71 -11.04 -20.47 16.38
CA ASN A 71 -11.32 -20.40 17.82
C ASN A 71 -12.15 -21.60 18.34
N GLY A 72 -11.84 -22.82 17.86
CA GLY A 72 -12.54 -24.04 18.25
C GLY A 72 -13.96 -24.22 17.68
N ARG A 73 -14.37 -23.38 16.71
CA ARG A 73 -15.61 -23.58 15.94
C ARG A 73 -15.53 -24.85 15.07
N PRO A 74 -16.65 -25.35 14.52
CA PRO A 74 -16.64 -26.48 13.60
C PRO A 74 -15.67 -26.27 12.42
N GLU A 75 -15.06 -27.37 11.98
CA GLU A 75 -14.19 -27.38 10.81
C GLU A 75 -14.95 -26.97 9.54
N GLN A 76 -14.32 -26.15 8.71
CA GLN A 76 -14.79 -25.73 7.40
C GLN A 76 -13.83 -26.24 6.33
N PRO A 77 -14.36 -26.80 5.21
CA PRO A 77 -13.52 -27.30 4.14
C PRO A 77 -12.84 -26.16 3.39
N LEU A 78 -11.63 -26.44 2.91
CA LEU A 78 -10.85 -25.58 2.02
C LEU A 78 -10.72 -26.23 0.65
N SER A 79 -10.92 -25.46 -0.41
CA SER A 79 -10.52 -25.83 -1.76
C SER A 79 -9.00 -25.79 -1.88
N LEU A 80 -8.51 -26.59 -2.81
CA LEU A 80 -7.10 -26.66 -3.19
C LEU A 80 -6.94 -26.21 -4.64
N GLY A 81 -5.87 -25.47 -4.91
CA GLY A 81 -5.48 -25.13 -6.26
C GLY A 81 -5.01 -26.35 -7.08
N PRO A 82 -4.86 -26.17 -8.41
CA PRO A 82 -5.10 -24.93 -9.15
C PRO A 82 -6.60 -24.71 -9.47
N ASP A 83 -7.09 -23.48 -9.32
CA ASP A 83 -8.50 -23.10 -9.62
C ASP A 83 -8.64 -22.18 -10.86
N LYS A 84 -7.52 -21.95 -11.59
CA LYS A 84 -7.39 -20.99 -12.71
C LYS A 84 -7.62 -19.53 -12.33
N ARG A 85 -7.69 -19.23 -11.02
CA ARG A 85 -7.92 -17.91 -10.43
C ARG A 85 -7.01 -17.73 -9.22
N ARG A 86 -7.56 -17.73 -8.00
CA ARG A 86 -6.84 -17.26 -6.82
C ARG A 86 -5.79 -18.27 -6.35
N LEU A 87 -6.04 -19.56 -6.57
CA LEU A 87 -5.17 -20.68 -6.20
C LEU A 87 -4.42 -21.15 -7.44
N VAL A 88 -3.14 -20.79 -7.57
CA VAL A 88 -2.41 -20.92 -8.85
C VAL A 88 -1.78 -22.30 -9.01
N SER A 89 -1.25 -22.86 -7.92
CA SER A 89 -0.49 -24.10 -7.94
C SER A 89 -1.25 -25.23 -7.23
N PRO A 90 -0.95 -26.51 -7.57
CA PRO A 90 -1.44 -27.67 -6.82
C PRO A 90 -1.21 -27.51 -5.31
N GLY A 91 -2.28 -27.65 -4.52
CA GLY A 91 -2.19 -27.57 -3.07
C GLY A 91 -2.26 -26.16 -2.48
N ASP A 92 -2.30 -25.11 -3.31
CA ASP A 92 -2.49 -23.74 -2.81
C ASP A 92 -3.85 -23.61 -2.11
N PHE A 93 -3.88 -22.86 -1.01
CA PHE A 93 -5.10 -22.50 -0.31
C PHE A 93 -5.08 -21.05 0.15
N ASN A 94 -6.27 -20.46 0.32
CA ASN A 94 -6.47 -19.13 0.86
C ASN A 94 -7.66 -19.13 1.83
N ILE A 95 -7.38 -19.11 3.13
CA ILE A 95 -8.45 -19.06 4.15
C ILE A 95 -8.98 -17.63 4.22
N GLU A 96 -10.26 -17.44 3.89
CA GLU A 96 -10.95 -16.15 4.02
C GLU A 96 -11.79 -16.12 5.29
N ILE A 97 -11.31 -15.39 6.30
CA ILE A 97 -12.04 -15.19 7.55
C ILE A 97 -12.68 -13.80 7.50
N ALA A 98 -13.99 -13.72 7.71
CA ALA A 98 -14.64 -12.42 7.83
C ALA A 98 -14.04 -11.68 9.03
N TYR A 99 -13.63 -10.43 8.83
CA TYR A 99 -13.06 -9.62 9.91
C TYR A 99 -14.04 -9.45 11.10
N ALA A 100 -15.35 -9.52 10.81
CA ALA A 100 -16.39 -9.50 11.82
C ALA A 100 -16.35 -10.71 12.78
N ASP A 101 -15.89 -11.88 12.31
CA ASP A 101 -15.87 -13.12 13.09
C ASP A 101 -14.69 -13.21 14.07
N LEU A 102 -13.66 -12.37 13.90
CA LEU A 102 -12.51 -12.33 14.78
C LEU A 102 -12.84 -11.62 16.10
N ILE A 103 -12.30 -12.13 17.21
CA ILE A 103 -12.28 -11.40 18.49
C ILE A 103 -11.10 -10.41 18.51
N ILE A 104 -11.20 -9.36 19.32
CA ILE A 104 -10.06 -8.45 19.55
C ILE A 104 -8.96 -9.22 20.30
N GLY A 105 -7.72 -9.06 19.85
CA GLY A 105 -6.57 -9.81 20.36
C GLY A 105 -6.34 -11.09 19.56
N GLN A 106 -5.93 -12.16 20.25
CA GLN A 106 -5.51 -13.40 19.60
C GLN A 106 -6.68 -14.29 19.20
N ASN A 107 -6.63 -14.80 17.97
CA ASN A 107 -7.50 -15.81 17.41
C ASN A 107 -6.64 -17.00 16.97
N GLN A 108 -7.14 -18.22 17.14
CA GLN A 108 -6.47 -19.44 16.66
C GLN A 108 -7.17 -19.93 15.40
N VAL A 109 -6.39 -20.12 14.34
CA VAL A 109 -6.81 -20.76 13.09
C VAL A 109 -6.10 -22.09 13.02
N VAL A 110 -6.83 -23.18 13.27
CA VAL A 110 -6.28 -24.54 13.22
C VAL A 110 -6.55 -25.11 11.84
N ILE A 111 -5.52 -25.57 11.15
CA ILE A 111 -5.56 -26.10 9.79
C ILE A 111 -5.23 -27.58 9.86
N LYS A 112 -6.05 -28.41 9.23
CA LYS A 112 -5.91 -29.87 9.25
C LYS A 112 -5.91 -30.42 7.84
N ALA A 113 -4.83 -31.10 7.48
CA ALA A 113 -4.68 -31.81 6.21
C ALA A 113 -4.75 -33.32 6.43
N THR A 114 -5.38 -34.05 5.50
CA THR A 114 -5.40 -35.51 5.47
C THR A 114 -4.99 -36.01 4.09
N ASN A 115 -4.02 -36.93 4.01
CA ASN A 115 -3.60 -37.55 2.75
C ASN A 115 -4.48 -38.75 2.36
N SER A 116 -4.22 -39.32 1.18
CA SER A 116 -4.95 -40.48 0.64
C SER A 116 -4.80 -41.77 1.45
N LEU A 117 -3.80 -41.84 2.34
CA LEU A 117 -3.58 -42.97 3.25
C LEU A 117 -4.19 -42.73 4.64
N GLY A 118 -4.83 -41.57 4.86
CA GLY A 118 -5.46 -41.20 6.12
C GLY A 118 -4.52 -40.57 7.16
N ASN A 119 -3.24 -40.34 6.82
CA ASN A 119 -2.33 -39.61 7.70
C ASN A 119 -2.74 -38.14 7.79
N GLN A 120 -2.51 -37.53 8.96
CA GLN A 120 -2.94 -36.17 9.24
C GLN A 120 -1.80 -35.30 9.75
N THR A 121 -1.84 -34.03 9.33
CA THR A 121 -1.03 -32.95 9.88
C THR A 121 -1.94 -31.83 10.34
N ILE A 122 -1.62 -31.24 11.50
CA ILE A 122 -2.34 -30.12 12.10
C ILE A 122 -1.35 -28.98 12.33
N GLU A 123 -1.67 -27.81 11.79
CA GLU A 123 -0.93 -26.56 12.00
C GLU A 123 -1.84 -25.52 12.64
N THR A 124 -1.28 -24.65 13.49
CA THR A 124 -2.05 -23.57 14.13
C THR A 124 -1.42 -22.23 13.81
N VAL A 125 -2.21 -21.34 13.22
CA VAL A 125 -1.84 -19.94 12.97
C VAL A 125 -2.52 -19.06 14.02
N THR A 126 -1.74 -18.20 14.67
CA THR A 126 -2.24 -17.16 15.56
C THR A 126 -2.50 -15.88 14.76
N VAL A 127 -3.74 -15.41 14.79
CA VAL A 127 -4.20 -14.17 14.17
C VAL A 127 -4.46 -13.13 15.25
N GLU A 128 -3.63 -12.10 15.33
CA GLU A 128 -3.87 -10.94 16.19
C GLU A 128 -4.73 -9.90 15.47
N CYS A 129 -5.82 -9.47 16.09
CA CYS A 129 -6.83 -8.60 15.48
C CYS A 129 -7.08 -7.34 16.32
N THR A 130 -6.99 -6.16 15.70
CA THR A 130 -7.29 -4.87 16.35
C THR A 130 -8.41 -4.13 15.62
N LYS A 131 -9.54 -3.85 16.27
CA LYS A 131 -10.70 -3.20 15.64
C LYS A 131 -10.73 -1.68 15.88
N GLY A 132 -11.33 -0.94 14.95
CA GLY A 132 -11.63 0.49 15.11
C GLY A 132 -10.55 1.47 14.61
N ASN A 133 -9.34 0.98 14.29
CA ASN A 133 -8.27 1.81 13.73
C ASN A 133 -8.63 2.36 12.35
N ALA A 134 -7.99 3.46 11.96
CA ALA A 134 -8.20 4.12 10.67
C ALA A 134 -6.90 4.37 9.91
N TRP A 135 -6.82 3.84 8.69
CA TRP A 135 -5.57 3.91 7.94
C TRP A 135 -5.33 5.38 7.59
N PRO A 136 -4.17 5.95 7.97
CA PRO A 136 -3.90 7.36 7.73
C PRO A 136 -3.88 7.68 6.24
N LEU A 137 -4.40 8.85 5.86
CA LEU A 137 -4.28 9.41 4.52
C LEU A 137 -3.89 10.89 4.69
N PRO A 138 -2.68 11.33 4.29
CA PRO A 138 -1.70 10.64 3.44
C PRO A 138 -0.99 9.45 4.10
N TYR A 139 -0.42 8.57 3.28
CA TYR A 139 0.40 7.43 3.70
C TYR A 139 1.55 7.20 2.73
N ALA A 140 2.63 6.59 3.22
CA ALA A 140 3.78 6.22 2.41
C ALA A 140 4.41 4.94 2.94
N ILE A 141 4.97 4.14 2.03
CA ILE A 141 5.75 2.96 2.37
C ILE A 141 7.16 3.15 1.87
N ASN A 142 8.12 3.00 2.80
CA ASN A 142 9.51 2.80 2.47
C ASN A 142 9.89 1.34 2.77
N TRP A 143 10.02 0.51 1.74
CA TRP A 143 10.28 -0.92 1.90
C TRP A 143 11.64 -1.21 2.54
N SER A 144 12.60 -0.30 2.44
CA SER A 144 13.92 -0.48 3.06
C SER A 144 13.88 -0.49 4.59
N SER A 145 12.77 -0.07 5.22
CA SER A 145 12.56 -0.09 6.67
C SER A 145 11.51 -1.10 7.12
N VAL A 146 11.10 -2.01 6.22
CA VAL A 146 10.02 -2.97 6.47
C VAL A 146 10.62 -4.37 6.58
N GLU A 147 10.37 -5.06 7.69
CA GLU A 147 10.80 -6.45 7.89
C GLU A 147 9.75 -7.46 7.43
N LYS A 148 8.45 -7.10 7.50
CA LYS A 148 7.34 -7.93 7.05
C LYS A 148 6.35 -7.09 6.24
N ILE A 149 5.95 -7.57 5.07
CA ILE A 149 4.99 -6.86 4.20
C ILE A 149 3.69 -6.54 4.95
N GLN A 150 3.20 -7.50 5.75
CA GLN A 150 1.97 -7.38 6.55
C GLN A 150 2.02 -6.27 7.62
N ASP A 151 3.21 -5.70 7.91
CA ASP A 151 3.36 -4.56 8.83
C ASP A 151 3.02 -3.21 8.18
N VAL A 152 2.82 -3.15 6.86
CA VAL A 152 2.55 -1.90 6.13
C VAL A 152 1.55 -2.04 4.98
N ALA A 153 1.10 -3.25 4.69
CA ALA A 153 0.12 -3.58 3.64
C ALA A 153 -0.60 -4.87 4.02
N GLN A 154 -1.71 -5.22 3.36
CA GLN A 154 -2.35 -6.53 3.55
C GLN A 154 -2.21 -7.35 2.27
N ILE A 155 -1.58 -8.51 2.36
CA ILE A 155 -1.51 -9.44 1.23
C ILE A 155 -2.86 -10.15 1.12
N VAL A 156 -3.44 -10.13 -0.08
CA VAL A 156 -4.75 -10.73 -0.35
C VAL A 156 -4.60 -12.04 -1.12
N ASP A 157 -3.73 -12.04 -2.14
CA ASP A 157 -3.41 -13.21 -2.96
C ASP A 157 -1.96 -13.19 -3.44
N GLY A 158 -1.46 -14.39 -3.68
CA GLY A 158 -0.12 -14.63 -4.20
C GLY A 158 0.94 -14.80 -3.12
N LEU A 159 2.07 -15.37 -3.55
CA LEU A 159 3.29 -15.44 -2.79
C LEU A 159 4.15 -14.22 -3.13
N TRP A 160 4.34 -13.35 -2.15
CA TRP A 160 5.11 -12.11 -2.24
C TRP A 160 6.31 -12.17 -1.32
N PHE A 161 7.41 -11.57 -1.74
CA PHE A 161 8.60 -11.43 -0.91
C PHE A 161 9.12 -9.99 -0.95
N LEU A 162 9.86 -9.62 0.09
CA LEU A 162 10.60 -8.37 0.13
C LEU A 162 11.79 -8.50 -0.81
N ASP A 163 11.82 -7.65 -1.84
CA ASP A 163 12.94 -7.49 -2.75
C ASP A 163 13.76 -6.26 -2.33
N LYS A 164 14.99 -6.12 -2.84
CA LYS A 164 15.90 -5.02 -2.51
C LYS A 164 15.26 -3.63 -2.68
N ASN A 165 14.32 -3.49 -3.61
CA ASN A 165 13.72 -2.22 -3.99
C ASN A 165 12.20 -2.15 -3.72
N GLY A 166 11.59 -3.15 -3.08
CA GLY A 166 10.14 -3.20 -2.97
C GLY A 166 9.57 -4.53 -2.48
N ILE A 167 8.33 -4.80 -2.87
CA ILE A 167 7.72 -6.14 -2.81
C ILE A 167 7.62 -6.72 -4.21
N ARG A 168 7.88 -8.01 -4.35
CA ARG A 168 7.89 -8.70 -5.65
C ARG A 168 7.07 -9.98 -5.60
N THR A 169 6.34 -10.27 -6.69
CA THR A 169 5.68 -11.57 -6.87
C THR A 169 6.74 -12.67 -6.99
N HIS A 170 6.53 -13.81 -6.33
CA HIS A 170 7.47 -14.93 -6.45
C HIS A 170 7.47 -15.45 -7.89
N PRO A 171 8.63 -15.54 -8.57
CA PRO A 171 8.69 -15.91 -9.99
C PRO A 171 8.01 -17.24 -10.31
N ASP A 172 8.16 -18.23 -9.43
CA ASP A 172 7.54 -19.55 -9.58
C ASP A 172 6.05 -19.61 -9.19
N HIS A 173 5.46 -18.49 -8.73
CA HIS A 173 4.04 -18.39 -8.32
C HIS A 173 3.36 -17.14 -8.91
N VAL A 174 3.78 -16.72 -10.10
CA VAL A 174 3.01 -15.76 -10.91
C VAL A 174 1.70 -16.39 -11.35
N GLY A 175 0.65 -15.59 -11.53
CA GLY A 175 -0.65 -16.10 -11.98
C GLY A 175 -1.75 -15.06 -11.87
N TYR A 176 -3.00 -15.52 -11.98
CA TYR A 176 -4.19 -14.66 -11.99
C TYR A 176 -4.23 -13.76 -10.76
N ASP A 177 -4.24 -12.44 -10.94
CA ASP A 177 -4.38 -11.42 -9.88
C ASP A 177 -3.61 -11.73 -8.58
N ARG A 178 -2.29 -11.58 -8.60
CA ARG A 178 -1.53 -11.48 -7.35
C ARG A 178 -1.72 -10.06 -6.83
N ILE A 179 -2.27 -9.93 -5.62
CA ILE A 179 -2.77 -8.64 -5.14
C ILE A 179 -2.42 -8.32 -3.70
N VAL A 180 -2.10 -7.04 -3.47
CA VAL A 180 -1.80 -6.46 -2.16
C VAL A 180 -2.69 -5.24 -1.95
N ALA A 181 -3.44 -5.23 -0.84
CA ALA A 181 -4.36 -4.16 -0.48
C ALA A 181 -3.72 -3.16 0.49
N ILE A 182 -3.89 -1.87 0.21
CA ILE A 182 -3.33 -0.77 0.99
C ILE A 182 -4.41 0.29 1.21
N GLY A 183 -4.49 0.78 2.45
CA GLY A 183 -5.39 1.84 2.84
C GLY A 183 -6.64 1.37 3.57
N ASP A 184 -7.68 2.18 3.56
CA ASP A 184 -8.89 1.92 4.34
C ASP A 184 -10.13 1.88 3.45
N MET A 185 -11.08 0.99 3.77
CA MET A 185 -12.38 0.95 3.10
C MET A 185 -13.17 2.28 3.19
N ARG A 186 -12.78 3.19 4.09
CA ARG A 186 -13.35 4.54 4.22
C ARG A 186 -12.76 5.59 3.27
N TRP A 187 -11.62 5.35 2.63
CA TRP A 187 -11.00 6.34 1.75
C TRP A 187 -11.85 6.63 0.51
N THR A 188 -11.99 7.90 0.14
CA THR A 188 -12.85 8.32 -0.98
C THR A 188 -12.06 8.77 -2.20
N ASP A 189 -11.24 9.81 -2.04
CA ASP A 189 -10.54 10.51 -3.11
C ASP A 189 -9.04 10.56 -2.81
N TYR A 190 -8.23 9.93 -3.64
CA TYR A 190 -6.80 9.82 -3.43
C TYR A 190 -6.01 9.61 -4.72
N GLU A 191 -4.72 9.94 -4.66
CA GLU A 191 -3.72 9.71 -5.71
C GLU A 191 -2.61 8.83 -5.17
N VAL A 192 -2.29 7.75 -5.89
CA VAL A 192 -1.23 6.79 -5.60
C VAL A 192 -0.07 7.04 -6.56
N THR A 193 1.16 7.06 -6.05
CA THR A 193 2.39 7.07 -6.84
C THR A 193 3.26 5.89 -6.42
N VAL A 194 3.60 5.00 -7.35
CA VAL A 194 4.40 3.80 -7.09
C VAL A 194 5.30 3.49 -8.29
N PRO A 195 6.58 3.18 -8.09
CA PRO A 195 7.44 2.68 -9.16
C PRO A 195 7.22 1.17 -9.31
N VAL A 196 7.06 0.71 -10.55
CA VAL A 196 6.81 -0.68 -10.90
C VAL A 196 7.95 -1.17 -11.77
N THR A 197 8.61 -2.26 -11.36
CA THR A 197 9.65 -2.94 -12.13
C THR A 197 9.09 -4.23 -12.71
N ILE A 198 9.29 -4.44 -14.01
CA ILE A 198 8.77 -5.62 -14.71
C ILE A 198 9.91 -6.60 -14.88
N HIS A 199 9.80 -7.81 -14.33
CA HIS A 199 10.86 -8.82 -14.41
C HIS A 199 10.56 -9.92 -15.43
N ALA A 200 9.29 -10.31 -15.59
CA ALA A 200 8.83 -11.23 -16.61
C ALA A 200 7.30 -11.17 -16.73
N ILE A 201 6.77 -11.68 -17.83
CA ILE A 201 5.35 -11.97 -17.99
C ILE A 201 5.17 -13.49 -18.18
N ASP A 202 4.07 -14.02 -17.68
CA ASP A 202 3.65 -15.38 -17.98
C ASP A 202 2.79 -15.38 -19.24
N GLU A 203 3.39 -15.77 -20.37
CA GLU A 203 2.71 -15.80 -21.67
C GLU A 203 1.59 -16.84 -21.75
N SER A 204 1.53 -17.83 -20.85
CA SER A 204 0.43 -18.80 -20.83
C SER A 204 -0.92 -18.14 -20.52
N ALA A 205 -0.90 -16.95 -19.91
CA ALA A 205 -2.08 -16.13 -19.66
C ALA A 205 -2.85 -15.78 -20.94
N PHE A 206 -2.17 -15.69 -22.09
CA PHE A 206 -2.84 -15.41 -23.36
C PHE A 206 -3.72 -16.56 -23.86
N ASP A 207 -3.52 -17.78 -23.34
CA ASP A 207 -4.30 -18.97 -23.68
C ASP A 207 -5.34 -19.31 -22.61
N SER A 208 -5.44 -18.51 -21.54
CA SER A 208 -6.40 -18.73 -20.46
C SER A 208 -7.81 -18.32 -20.87
N SER A 209 -8.76 -19.23 -20.66
CA SER A 209 -10.20 -18.94 -20.82
C SER A 209 -10.77 -18.07 -19.70
N THR A 210 -9.99 -17.78 -18.67
CA THR A 210 -10.43 -17.09 -17.45
C THR A 210 -9.89 -15.66 -17.37
N SER A 211 -8.73 -15.41 -17.98
CA SER A 211 -8.18 -14.07 -18.15
C SER A 211 -7.41 -13.98 -19.46
N VAL A 212 -7.60 -12.89 -20.21
CA VAL A 212 -7.08 -12.77 -21.58
C VAL A 212 -5.78 -11.96 -21.60
N GLY A 213 -4.75 -12.50 -20.94
CA GLY A 213 -3.37 -12.01 -20.99
C GLY A 213 -2.84 -11.34 -19.73
N PRO A 214 -1.52 -11.08 -19.67
CA PRO A 214 -0.86 -10.44 -18.54
C PRO A 214 -1.23 -8.98 -18.37
N GLY A 215 -1.22 -8.50 -17.12
CA GLY A 215 -1.48 -7.11 -16.81
C GLY A 215 -0.93 -6.67 -15.46
N LEU A 216 -0.77 -5.37 -15.28
CA LEU A 216 -0.41 -4.76 -14.00
C LEU A 216 -1.18 -3.48 -13.79
N GLY A 217 -1.49 -3.15 -12.55
CA GLY A 217 -2.43 -2.07 -12.31
C GLY A 217 -2.66 -1.66 -10.88
N VAL A 218 -3.53 -0.66 -10.76
CA VAL A 218 -4.05 -0.15 -9.50
C VAL A 218 -5.57 -0.19 -9.56
N LEU A 219 -6.20 -0.94 -8.65
CA LEU A 219 -7.66 -0.93 -8.49
C LEU A 219 -8.04 -0.05 -7.32
N PHE A 220 -9.04 0.80 -7.52
CA PHE A 220 -9.51 1.80 -6.58
C PHE A 220 -10.79 1.40 -5.91
N ARG A 221 -10.96 1.94 -4.70
CA ARG A 221 -12.17 1.85 -3.89
C ARG A 221 -12.63 0.40 -3.74
N TRP A 222 -11.71 -0.47 -3.37
CA TRP A 222 -11.97 -1.88 -3.16
C TRP A 222 -12.41 -2.18 -1.72
N GLN A 223 -13.21 -3.23 -1.53
CA GLN A 223 -13.75 -3.62 -0.20
C GLN A 223 -13.65 -5.11 0.10
N GLY A 224 -12.87 -5.87 -0.68
CA GLY A 224 -12.77 -7.32 -0.57
C GLY A 224 -13.46 -8.07 -1.70
N HIS A 225 -13.04 -9.32 -1.89
CA HIS A 225 -13.70 -10.23 -2.82
C HIS A 225 -15.14 -10.53 -2.41
N THR A 226 -15.98 -10.87 -3.39
CA THR A 226 -17.37 -11.30 -3.17
C THR A 226 -17.73 -12.42 -4.17
N ASN A 227 -19.02 -12.72 -4.30
CA ASN A 227 -19.57 -13.61 -5.33
C ASN A 227 -19.97 -12.87 -6.63
N LEU A 228 -19.57 -11.62 -6.80
CA LEU A 228 -19.93 -10.80 -7.97
C LEU A 228 -18.68 -10.24 -8.68
N PRO A 229 -18.66 -10.23 -10.02
CA PRO A 229 -19.69 -10.79 -10.92
C PRO A 229 -19.56 -12.31 -11.10
N VAL A 230 -18.48 -12.91 -10.55
CA VAL A 230 -18.22 -14.35 -10.64
C VAL A 230 -18.41 -14.99 -9.28
N VAL A 231 -19.20 -16.06 -9.25
CA VAL A 231 -19.36 -16.93 -8.07
C VAL A 231 -18.30 -18.03 -8.17
N CYS A 232 -17.40 -18.08 -7.20
CA CYS A 232 -16.50 -19.21 -7.02
C CYS A 232 -16.85 -19.92 -5.72
N PRO A 233 -16.51 -21.22 -5.60
CA PRO A 233 -16.32 -21.85 -4.29
C PRO A 233 -15.30 -21.06 -3.45
N GLN A 234 -15.09 -21.44 -2.20
CA GLN A 234 -14.02 -20.85 -1.38
C GLN A 234 -12.65 -21.01 -2.09
N PRO A 235 -11.80 -19.96 -2.17
CA PRO A 235 -12.06 -18.57 -1.76
C PRO A 235 -12.91 -17.80 -2.78
N HIS A 236 -13.66 -16.79 -2.33
CA HIS A 236 -14.44 -15.91 -3.19
C HIS A 236 -13.57 -15.30 -4.30
N CYS A 237 -14.05 -15.22 -5.53
CA CYS A 237 -13.26 -14.71 -6.66
C CYS A 237 -13.86 -13.49 -7.36
N GLY A 238 -15.10 -13.13 -7.03
CA GLY A 238 -15.71 -11.90 -7.51
C GLY A 238 -14.98 -10.67 -6.97
N TRP A 239 -14.84 -9.64 -7.78
CA TRP A 239 -14.11 -8.40 -7.45
C TRP A 239 -15.04 -7.20 -7.21
N GLU A 240 -16.35 -7.36 -7.40
CA GLU A 240 -17.34 -6.29 -7.21
C GLU A 240 -18.02 -6.38 -5.84
N PRO A 241 -18.42 -5.25 -5.22
CA PRO A 241 -18.31 -3.89 -5.72
C PRO A 241 -16.87 -3.36 -5.63
N ALA A 242 -16.47 -2.63 -6.65
CA ALA A 242 -15.20 -1.91 -6.74
C ALA A 242 -15.43 -0.54 -7.38
N GLY A 243 -14.42 0.33 -7.29
CA GLY A 243 -14.39 1.60 -7.99
C GLY A 243 -14.13 1.46 -9.49
N GLY A 244 -12.86 1.63 -9.83
CA GLY A 244 -12.33 1.41 -11.16
C GLY A 244 -10.90 0.91 -11.03
N SER A 245 -10.30 0.51 -12.14
CA SER A 245 -8.94 0.01 -12.16
C SER A 245 -8.20 0.54 -13.38
N ASN A 246 -6.97 0.97 -13.12
CA ASN A 246 -6.02 1.43 -14.10
C ASN A 246 -5.08 0.27 -14.42
N TRP A 247 -4.88 -0.03 -15.70
CA TRP A 247 -4.09 -1.16 -16.15
C TRP A 247 -3.05 -0.75 -17.20
N TYR A 248 -1.96 -1.49 -17.20
CA TYR A 248 -1.14 -1.75 -18.37
C TYR A 248 -1.32 -3.22 -18.73
N GLU A 249 -1.74 -3.51 -19.95
CA GLU A 249 -2.05 -4.85 -20.42
C GLU A 249 -1.16 -5.22 -21.60
N TRP A 250 -0.58 -6.42 -21.54
CA TRP A 250 0.09 -7.00 -22.69
C TRP A 250 -0.93 -7.62 -23.63
N LYS A 251 -0.71 -7.48 -24.93
CA LYS A 251 -1.60 -8.05 -25.96
C LYS A 251 -0.85 -8.97 -26.90
N ARG A 252 -1.40 -10.17 -27.11
CA ARG A 252 -0.84 -11.14 -28.05
C ARG A 252 -0.90 -10.56 -29.47
N ASN A 253 0.25 -10.48 -30.14
CA ASN A 253 0.38 -10.02 -31.54
C ASN A 253 -0.19 -8.61 -31.79
N GLN A 254 -0.30 -7.78 -30.76
CA GLN A 254 -0.79 -6.41 -30.84
C GLN A 254 0.06 -5.53 -29.93
N ARG A 255 -0.14 -4.21 -30.01
CA ARG A 255 0.51 -3.29 -29.08
C ARG A 255 -0.11 -3.43 -27.70
N ASN A 256 0.76 -3.37 -26.69
CA ASN A 256 0.34 -3.27 -25.30
C ASN A 256 -0.42 -1.95 -25.09
N LEU A 257 -1.32 -1.93 -24.12
CA LEU A 257 -2.20 -0.79 -23.92
C LEU A 257 -2.32 -0.40 -22.44
N LEU A 258 -2.44 0.90 -22.21
CA LEU A 258 -2.96 1.43 -20.96
C LEU A 258 -4.48 1.47 -21.04
N HIS A 259 -5.15 1.14 -19.94
CA HIS A 259 -6.60 1.02 -19.90
C HIS A 259 -7.20 1.45 -18.57
N ILE A 260 -8.43 1.96 -18.60
CA ILE A 260 -9.22 2.17 -17.39
C ILE A 260 -10.53 1.40 -17.49
N HIS A 261 -10.70 0.42 -16.60
CA HIS A 261 -11.98 -0.21 -16.31
C HIS A 261 -12.68 0.56 -15.18
N ALA A 262 -13.97 0.86 -15.30
CA ALA A 262 -14.71 1.51 -14.21
C ALA A 262 -16.21 1.19 -14.25
N GLY A 263 -16.79 1.02 -13.06
CA GLY A 263 -18.19 0.65 -12.87
C GLY A 263 -18.45 -0.86 -12.94
N PRO A 264 -19.62 -1.33 -12.48
CA PRO A 264 -19.97 -2.74 -12.50
C PRO A 264 -20.13 -3.23 -13.95
N GLY A 265 -19.51 -4.37 -14.27
CA GLY A 265 -19.78 -5.14 -15.48
C GLY A 265 -19.42 -4.50 -16.83
N ASN A 266 -18.50 -3.54 -16.87
CA ASN A 266 -17.92 -2.92 -18.08
C ASN A 266 -18.93 -2.90 -19.25
N PRO A 267 -20.04 -2.14 -19.14
CA PRO A 267 -21.19 -2.29 -20.02
C PRO A 267 -20.74 -2.20 -21.48
N PRO A 268 -21.23 -3.11 -22.35
CA PRO A 268 -20.72 -3.28 -23.72
C PRO A 268 -20.71 -1.99 -24.56
N ASP A 269 -21.53 -1.01 -24.19
CA ASP A 269 -21.72 0.25 -24.91
C ASP A 269 -20.89 1.44 -24.38
N SER A 270 -19.97 1.22 -23.43
CA SER A 270 -19.05 2.28 -22.97
C SER A 270 -17.61 1.99 -23.41
N PRO A 271 -17.11 2.62 -24.49
CA PRO A 271 -15.72 2.46 -24.90
C PRO A 271 -14.82 2.89 -23.74
N SER A 272 -14.10 1.91 -23.20
CA SER A 272 -13.18 2.14 -22.10
C SER A 272 -11.93 2.82 -22.67
N PRO A 273 -11.52 4.00 -22.14
CA PRO A 273 -10.42 4.75 -22.70
C PRO A 273 -9.13 3.93 -22.63
N SER A 274 -8.46 3.81 -23.77
CA SER A 274 -7.19 3.12 -23.90
C SER A 274 -6.22 3.92 -24.76
N THR A 275 -4.93 3.65 -24.60
CA THR A 275 -3.86 4.15 -25.48
C THR A 275 -2.74 3.13 -25.55
N ASP A 276 -2.11 3.00 -26.71
CA ASP A 276 -0.98 2.10 -27.00
C ASP A 276 0.36 2.85 -27.05
N THR A 277 0.38 4.10 -26.58
CA THR A 277 1.51 5.03 -26.68
C THR A 277 2.71 4.66 -25.80
N HIS A 278 2.58 3.63 -24.95
CA HIS A 278 3.63 3.16 -24.05
C HIS A 278 3.93 1.69 -24.28
N GLN A 279 5.20 1.37 -24.50
CA GLN A 279 5.69 0.00 -24.60
C GLN A 279 6.73 -0.17 -23.50
N PHE A 280 6.39 -0.97 -22.48
CA PHE A 280 7.27 -1.22 -21.36
C PHE A 280 8.15 -2.43 -21.63
N GLU A 281 9.40 -2.29 -21.22
CA GLU A 281 10.43 -3.28 -21.40
C GLU A 281 10.66 -4.03 -20.08
N THR A 282 10.93 -5.33 -20.21
CA THR A 282 11.36 -6.15 -19.09
C THR A 282 12.73 -5.67 -18.59
N GLY A 283 12.91 -5.64 -17.28
CA GLY A 283 14.11 -5.13 -16.61
C GLY A 283 14.06 -3.64 -16.27
N HIS A 284 13.05 -2.90 -16.75
CA HIS A 284 12.91 -1.46 -16.53
C HIS A 284 11.90 -1.15 -15.42
N THR A 285 12.07 0.04 -14.83
CA THR A 285 11.16 0.59 -13.82
C THR A 285 10.41 1.80 -14.36
N TYR A 286 9.10 1.82 -14.13
CA TYR A 286 8.20 2.89 -14.56
C TYR A 286 7.45 3.46 -13.36
N TRP A 287 7.28 4.78 -13.31
CA TRP A 287 6.36 5.40 -12.37
C TRP A 287 4.93 5.16 -12.81
N PHE A 288 4.11 4.72 -11.87
CA PHE A 288 2.66 4.68 -11.98
C PHE A 288 2.09 5.74 -11.07
N LYS A 289 1.42 6.74 -11.66
CA LYS A 289 0.60 7.68 -10.91
C LYS A 289 -0.86 7.50 -11.29
N ALA A 290 -1.67 7.15 -10.30
CA ALA A 290 -3.01 6.64 -10.49
C ALA A 290 -3.95 7.36 -9.51
N ARG A 291 -5.09 7.87 -9.99
CA ARG A 291 -5.95 8.77 -9.21
C ARG A 291 -7.43 8.43 -9.34
N VAL A 292 -8.16 8.53 -8.23
CA VAL A 292 -9.63 8.53 -8.19
C VAL A 292 -10.15 9.80 -7.50
N GLU A 293 -11.06 10.50 -8.17
CA GLU A 293 -11.61 11.78 -7.72
C GLU A 293 -13.14 11.81 -7.84
N THR A 294 -13.84 12.16 -6.76
CA THR A 294 -15.27 12.48 -6.81
C THR A 294 -15.48 13.92 -7.28
N ILE A 295 -16.04 14.07 -8.47
CA ILE A 295 -16.47 15.34 -9.07
C ILE A 295 -18.00 15.38 -9.16
N GLN A 296 -18.57 16.56 -9.46
CA GLN A 296 -20.03 16.74 -9.53
C GLN A 296 -20.72 15.74 -10.47
N ALA A 297 -20.08 15.39 -11.58
CA ALA A 297 -20.65 14.49 -12.58
C ALA A 297 -20.48 12.99 -12.24
N GLY A 298 -19.63 12.63 -11.27
CA GLY A 298 -19.35 11.22 -10.94
C GLY A 298 -17.92 10.99 -10.47
N SER A 299 -17.40 9.77 -10.70
CA SER A 299 -16.04 9.39 -10.32
C SER A 299 -15.10 9.52 -11.52
N LEU A 300 -14.05 10.33 -11.38
CA LEU A 300 -13.01 10.52 -12.38
C LEU A 300 -11.77 9.71 -12.02
N TYR A 301 -11.42 8.77 -12.88
CA TYR A 301 -10.20 8.00 -12.83
C TYR A 301 -9.15 8.60 -13.76
N SER A 302 -7.88 8.57 -13.37
CA SER A 302 -6.78 9.07 -14.19
C SER A 302 -5.53 8.21 -14.00
N LEU A 303 -4.80 7.98 -15.09
CA LEU A 303 -3.54 7.24 -15.10
C LEU A 303 -2.52 8.01 -15.90
N LYS A 304 -1.31 8.13 -15.34
CA LYS A 304 -0.14 8.46 -16.11
C LYS A 304 1.06 7.62 -15.69
N VAL A 305 1.89 7.37 -16.67
CA VAL A 305 3.06 6.51 -16.55
C VAL A 305 4.24 7.13 -17.29
N TRP A 306 5.43 6.92 -16.76
CA TRP A 306 6.68 7.37 -17.39
C TRP A 306 7.86 6.55 -16.86
N GLU A 307 8.94 6.48 -17.63
CA GLU A 307 10.17 5.83 -17.20
C GLU A 307 10.74 6.48 -15.94
N LYS A 308 11.24 5.67 -15.01
CA LYS A 308 11.74 6.15 -13.73
C LYS A 308 12.92 7.12 -13.86
N ASP A 309 13.73 6.96 -14.89
CA ASP A 309 14.94 7.75 -15.13
C ASP A 309 14.65 9.11 -15.77
N VAL A 310 13.39 9.37 -16.16
CA VAL A 310 12.97 10.69 -16.63
C VAL A 310 12.86 11.65 -15.44
N GLU A 311 13.59 12.76 -15.50
CA GLU A 311 13.78 13.71 -14.40
C GLU A 311 12.47 14.39 -13.94
N TYR A 312 11.50 14.57 -14.84
CA TYR A 312 10.27 15.32 -14.56
C TYR A 312 9.02 14.48 -14.80
N GLU A 313 8.11 14.51 -13.83
CA GLU A 313 6.76 13.98 -13.96
C GLU A 313 6.01 14.67 -15.12
N PRO A 314 5.38 13.92 -16.05
CA PRO A 314 4.57 14.50 -17.11
C PRO A 314 3.41 15.36 -16.59
N ILE A 315 3.16 16.50 -17.23
CA ILE A 315 2.10 17.44 -16.84
C ILE A 315 0.71 16.86 -17.15
N THR A 316 0.58 16.15 -18.27
CA THR A 316 -0.70 15.59 -18.73
C THR A 316 -0.92 14.17 -18.24
N TRP A 317 -2.19 13.80 -18.09
CA TRP A 317 -2.58 12.41 -17.86
C TRP A 317 -2.58 11.65 -19.19
N ASN A 318 -2.06 10.41 -19.21
CA ASN A 318 -2.10 9.59 -20.43
C ASN A 318 -3.54 9.21 -20.78
N ILE A 319 -4.31 8.76 -19.78
CA ILE A 319 -5.71 8.40 -19.94
C ILE A 319 -6.54 8.84 -18.72
N ARG A 320 -7.81 9.15 -18.98
CA ARG A 320 -8.80 9.57 -17.97
C ARG A 320 -10.15 8.97 -18.31
N ARG A 321 -10.92 8.59 -17.31
CA ARG A 321 -12.30 8.10 -17.48
C ARG A 321 -13.21 8.73 -16.44
N LEU A 322 -14.29 9.38 -16.89
CA LEU A 322 -15.38 9.79 -16.01
C LEU A 322 -16.45 8.70 -16.03
N THR A 323 -16.82 8.22 -14.85
CA THR A 323 -17.92 7.28 -14.65
C THR A 323 -19.05 8.00 -13.94
N THR A 324 -20.20 8.11 -14.61
CA THR A 324 -21.42 8.73 -14.10
C THR A 324 -22.42 7.72 -13.55
N SER A 325 -22.24 6.42 -13.83
CA SER A 325 -23.05 5.33 -13.27
C SER A 325 -22.70 5.05 -11.82
N ALA A 326 -23.59 4.32 -11.12
CA ALA A 326 -23.39 3.91 -9.74
C ALA A 326 -22.06 3.15 -9.61
N ASN A 327 -21.10 3.79 -8.95
CA ASN A 327 -19.77 3.28 -8.70
C ASN A 327 -19.50 3.37 -7.20
N LEU A 328 -18.64 2.49 -6.68
CA LEU A 328 -18.30 2.53 -5.27
C LEU A 328 -17.64 3.88 -4.94
N SER A 329 -18.13 4.54 -3.89
CA SER A 329 -17.70 5.90 -3.50
C SER A 329 -16.50 5.91 -2.57
N ARG A 330 -16.16 4.75 -1.99
CA ARG A 330 -15.07 4.59 -1.02
C ARG A 330 -14.49 3.19 -1.02
N GLY A 331 -13.21 3.08 -0.70
CA GLY A 331 -12.52 1.82 -0.50
C GLY A 331 -11.00 2.01 -0.49
N SER A 332 -10.29 0.96 -0.11
CA SER A 332 -8.83 0.89 -0.25
C SER A 332 -8.41 0.82 -1.72
N PHE A 333 -7.11 0.69 -1.98
CA PHE A 333 -6.62 0.33 -3.31
C PHE A 333 -5.85 -0.98 -3.31
N LEU A 334 -5.78 -1.61 -4.46
CA LEU A 334 -4.95 -2.79 -4.72
C LEU A 334 -3.78 -2.40 -5.61
N LEU A 335 -2.60 -2.96 -5.32
CA LEU A 335 -1.56 -3.19 -6.31
C LEU A 335 -1.80 -4.55 -6.94
N ILE A 336 -1.75 -4.63 -8.27
CA ILE A 336 -2.10 -5.84 -9.01
C ILE A 336 -0.95 -6.23 -9.95
N ALA A 337 -0.51 -7.49 -9.83
CA ALA A 337 0.32 -8.18 -10.79
C ALA A 337 -0.44 -9.42 -11.30
N HIS A 338 -0.95 -9.35 -12.51
CA HIS A 338 -1.78 -10.38 -13.13
C HIS A 338 -0.95 -11.15 -14.16
N HIS A 339 -0.50 -12.35 -13.83
CA HIS A 339 0.45 -13.12 -14.65
C HIS A 339 1.74 -12.34 -14.96
N VAL A 340 2.22 -11.55 -13.99
CA VAL A 340 3.45 -10.77 -14.11
C VAL A 340 4.34 -11.03 -12.89
N ASP A 341 5.63 -11.27 -13.17
CA ASP A 341 6.69 -11.12 -12.19
C ASP A 341 7.03 -9.62 -12.11
N ALA A 342 6.55 -8.94 -11.06
CA ALA A 342 6.66 -7.50 -10.92
C ALA A 342 7.05 -7.12 -9.50
N ALA A 343 7.88 -6.08 -9.38
CA ALA A 343 8.21 -5.45 -8.11
C ALA A 343 7.55 -4.07 -7.98
N PHE A 344 6.87 -3.81 -6.87
CA PHE A 344 6.34 -2.52 -6.49
C PHE A 344 7.25 -1.88 -5.44
N GLY A 345 7.87 -0.75 -5.79
CA GLY A 345 8.78 -0.05 -4.90
C GLY A 345 8.10 0.92 -3.95
N ASN A 346 8.89 1.84 -3.39
CA ASN A 346 8.40 2.82 -2.41
C ASN A 346 7.25 3.63 -2.98
N LEU A 347 6.14 3.70 -2.24
CA LEU A 347 4.93 4.33 -2.71
C LEU A 347 4.46 5.44 -1.78
N THR A 348 3.69 6.35 -2.34
CA THR A 348 2.97 7.39 -1.62
C THR A 348 1.51 7.42 -2.05
N VAL A 349 0.64 7.74 -1.10
CA VAL A 349 -0.77 8.01 -1.36
C VAL A 349 -1.18 9.29 -0.65
N VAL A 350 -1.81 10.20 -1.38
CA VAL A 350 -2.18 11.53 -0.89
C VAL A 350 -3.67 11.81 -1.10
N PRO A 351 -4.34 12.54 -0.19
CA PRO A 351 -5.72 12.94 -0.38
C PRO A 351 -5.83 14.03 -1.47
N LEU A 352 -6.91 14.00 -2.27
CA LEU A 352 -7.15 15.02 -3.31
C LEU A 352 -7.81 16.29 -2.78
N LYS A 353 -8.66 16.13 -1.76
CA LYS A 353 -9.19 17.26 -1.00
C LYS A 353 -8.41 17.29 0.30
N PRO A 354 -7.79 18.42 0.66
CA PRO A 354 -7.18 18.50 1.96
C PRO A 354 -8.24 18.21 3.01
N GLN A 355 -7.96 17.25 3.90
CA GLN A 355 -8.74 17.02 5.10
C GLN A 355 -8.79 18.36 5.84
N THR A 356 -9.90 19.08 5.75
CA THR A 356 -10.02 20.48 6.21
C THR A 356 -9.61 20.59 7.67
N HIS A 357 -9.86 19.54 8.44
CA HIS A 357 -9.46 19.42 9.82
C HIS A 357 -7.93 19.42 10.02
N TRP A 358 -7.15 18.69 9.20
CA TRP A 358 -5.70 18.63 9.36
C TRP A 358 -5.01 19.93 8.93
N ILE A 359 -5.52 20.58 7.88
CA ILE A 359 -5.04 21.92 7.50
C ILE A 359 -5.34 22.94 8.59
N LEU A 360 -6.54 22.91 9.18
CA LEU A 360 -6.88 23.81 10.28
C LEU A 360 -6.03 23.53 11.52
N VAL A 361 -5.80 22.26 11.87
CA VAL A 361 -4.96 21.85 13.00
C VAL A 361 -3.49 22.28 12.80
N THR A 362 -2.91 22.04 11.63
CA THR A 362 -1.52 22.45 11.34
C THR A 362 -1.35 23.97 11.31
N LYS A 363 -2.32 24.71 10.76
CA LYS A 363 -2.37 26.17 10.85
C LYS A 363 -2.47 26.61 12.32
N LEU A 364 -3.36 26.00 13.10
CA LEU A 364 -3.56 26.34 14.51
C LEU A 364 -2.32 26.08 15.35
N ILE A 365 -1.65 24.92 15.18
CA ILE A 365 -0.38 24.59 15.86
C ILE A 365 0.69 25.63 15.52
N SER A 366 0.77 26.04 14.25
CA SER A 366 1.73 27.05 13.81
C SER A 366 1.45 28.44 14.41
N TYR A 367 0.18 28.84 14.56
CA TYR A 367 -0.15 30.09 15.28
C TYR A 367 0.08 29.95 16.80
N LEU A 368 -0.21 28.79 17.39
CA LEU A 368 0.01 28.52 18.80
C LEU A 368 1.50 28.55 19.17
N SER A 369 2.38 27.98 18.33
CA SER A 369 3.82 27.98 18.58
C SER A 369 4.43 29.40 18.55
N HIS A 370 3.84 30.32 17.78
CA HIS A 370 4.25 31.73 17.73
C HIS A 370 3.50 32.63 18.74
N SER A 371 2.51 32.10 19.46
CA SER A 371 1.71 32.88 20.42
C SER A 371 2.51 33.59 21.52
N PRO A 372 3.64 33.06 22.06
CA PRO A 372 4.45 33.79 23.03
C PRO A 372 5.03 35.10 22.46
N LEU A 373 5.44 35.07 21.19
CA LEU A 373 5.99 36.24 20.50
C LEU A 373 4.92 37.29 20.20
N PHE A 374 3.72 36.84 19.82
CA PHE A 374 2.56 37.73 19.64
C PHE A 374 2.18 38.43 20.95
N LEU A 375 2.09 37.68 22.05
CA LEU A 375 1.78 38.20 23.38
C LEU A 375 2.84 39.18 23.86
N ALA A 376 4.13 38.85 23.71
CA ALA A 376 5.23 39.72 24.10
C ALA A 376 5.22 41.05 23.33
N SER A 377 5.03 40.98 22.01
CA SER A 377 4.96 42.18 21.15
C SER A 377 3.73 43.03 21.49
N PHE A 378 2.57 42.40 21.71
CA PHE A 378 1.33 43.09 22.09
C PHE A 378 1.43 43.77 23.46
N ALA A 379 2.00 43.08 24.46
CA ALA A 379 2.29 43.67 25.76
C ALA A 379 3.25 44.86 25.62
N GLY A 380 4.28 44.74 24.79
CA GLY A 380 5.20 45.83 24.47
C GLY A 380 4.51 47.05 23.85
N VAL A 381 3.53 46.85 22.96
CA VAL A 381 2.68 47.92 22.41
C VAL A 381 1.88 48.61 23.53
N ILE A 382 1.17 47.84 24.36
CA ILE A 382 0.38 48.38 25.47
C ILE A 382 1.25 49.20 26.42
N LEU A 383 2.38 48.65 26.86
CA LEU A 383 3.31 49.33 27.76
C LEU A 383 3.85 50.62 27.13
N SER A 384 4.18 50.60 25.85
CA SER A 384 4.65 51.79 25.13
C SER A 384 3.62 52.91 25.12
N LEU A 385 2.33 52.57 24.97
CA LEU A 385 1.23 53.53 25.02
C LEU A 385 1.01 54.09 26.44
N ILE A 386 1.03 53.24 27.46
CA ILE A 386 0.88 53.64 28.87
C ILE A 386 1.98 54.63 29.29
N TYR A 387 3.24 54.31 28.97
CA TYR A 387 4.38 55.13 29.39
C TYR A 387 4.68 56.32 28.47
N LYS A 388 3.91 56.51 27.39
CA LYS A 388 4.14 57.55 26.36
C LYS A 388 4.25 58.95 26.94
N LYS A 389 3.43 59.29 27.94
CA LYS A 389 3.48 60.61 28.60
C LYS A 389 4.76 60.82 29.42
N ARG A 390 5.29 59.75 30.01
CA ARG A 390 6.45 59.82 30.92
C ARG A 390 7.78 59.77 30.18
N PHE A 391 7.85 59.01 29.08
CA PHE A 391 9.08 58.81 28.30
C PHE A 391 8.79 58.86 26.79
N PRO A 392 8.42 60.01 26.22
CA PRO A 392 7.84 60.08 24.87
C PRO A 392 8.75 59.51 23.77
N LYS A 393 10.06 59.83 23.80
CA LYS A 393 11.02 59.39 22.78
C LYS A 393 11.32 57.88 22.85
N VAL A 394 11.42 57.34 24.06
CA VAL A 394 11.66 55.91 24.30
C VAL A 394 10.40 55.11 23.94
N SER A 395 9.25 55.54 24.46
CA SER A 395 7.96 54.91 24.17
C SER A 395 7.61 54.92 22.68
N GLN A 396 7.93 55.98 21.93
CA GLN A 396 7.69 56.00 20.48
C GLN A 396 8.57 55.00 19.74
N SER A 397 9.86 54.89 20.11
CA SER A 397 10.78 53.95 19.48
C SER A 397 10.40 52.50 19.79
N THR A 398 10.05 52.21 21.04
CA THR A 398 9.56 50.89 21.47
C THR A 398 8.22 50.54 20.82
N LEU A 399 7.29 51.49 20.69
CA LEU A 399 6.01 51.26 20.03
C LEU A 399 6.21 50.85 18.57
N ILE A 400 7.03 51.59 17.83
CA ILE A 400 7.34 51.31 16.43
C ILE A 400 7.97 49.92 16.28
N ALA A 401 8.96 49.60 17.13
CA ALA A 401 9.62 48.30 17.11
C ALA A 401 8.65 47.13 17.42
N MET A 402 7.80 47.28 18.44
CA MET A 402 6.86 46.24 18.85
C MET A 402 5.73 46.03 17.84
N VAL A 403 5.26 47.10 17.18
CA VAL A 403 4.30 46.98 16.06
C VAL A 403 4.94 46.28 14.88
N MET A 404 6.19 46.61 14.52
CA MET A 404 6.92 45.91 13.46
C MET A 404 7.13 44.42 13.79
N LEU A 405 7.56 44.08 15.01
CA LEU A 405 7.69 42.70 15.46
C LEU A 405 6.37 41.96 15.44
N PHE A 406 5.27 42.59 15.85
CA PHE A 406 3.95 41.97 15.81
C PHE A 406 3.49 41.70 14.37
N ILE A 407 3.60 42.69 13.48
CA ILE A 407 3.19 42.57 12.08
C ILE A 407 4.04 41.54 11.34
N VAL A 408 5.37 41.58 11.49
CA VAL A 408 6.26 40.64 10.79
C VAL A 408 6.09 39.21 11.30
N SER A 409 5.82 39.02 12.60
CA SER A 409 5.60 37.70 13.15
C SER A 409 4.25 37.15 12.69
N LEU A 410 3.17 37.92 12.81
CA LEU A 410 1.83 37.48 12.43
C LEU A 410 1.70 37.28 10.92
N GLY A 411 2.17 38.26 10.14
CA GLY A 411 2.20 38.23 8.69
C GLY A 411 3.15 37.16 8.16
N GLY A 412 4.33 37.01 8.77
CA GLY A 412 5.31 35.98 8.43
C GLY A 412 4.75 34.57 8.63
N THR A 413 4.11 34.30 9.77
CA THR A 413 3.42 33.01 9.99
C THR A 413 2.35 32.76 8.92
N TYR A 414 1.54 33.76 8.56
CA TYR A 414 0.53 33.62 7.50
C TYR A 414 1.17 33.32 6.13
N VAL A 415 2.18 34.11 5.75
CA VAL A 415 2.88 33.99 4.46
C VAL A 415 3.55 32.62 4.36
N ASN A 416 4.28 32.19 5.39
CA ASN A 416 4.98 30.89 5.39
C ASN A 416 3.99 29.71 5.27
N LEU A 417 2.78 29.86 5.82
CA LEU A 417 1.74 28.82 5.73
C LEU A 417 0.96 28.81 4.41
N GLN A 418 0.71 29.97 3.80
CA GLN A 418 -0.16 30.06 2.61
C GLN A 418 0.62 30.14 1.30
N LEU A 419 1.77 30.81 1.29
CA LEU A 419 2.48 31.17 0.07
C LEU A 419 2.90 29.95 -0.76
N PRO A 420 3.45 28.86 -0.19
CA PRO A 420 3.82 27.68 -0.99
C PRO A 420 2.60 27.06 -1.70
N GLY A 421 1.47 26.95 -1.01
CA GLY A 421 0.23 26.39 -1.56
C GLY A 421 -0.37 27.26 -2.66
N ILE A 422 -0.38 28.58 -2.47
CA ILE A 422 -0.85 29.55 -3.48
C ILE A 422 0.03 29.48 -4.73
N LEU A 423 1.36 29.53 -4.57
CA LEU A 423 2.30 29.48 -5.69
C LEU A 423 2.23 28.15 -6.45
N HIS A 424 2.08 27.04 -5.72
CA HIS A 424 1.84 25.73 -6.33
C HIS A 424 0.53 25.70 -7.12
N GLY A 425 -0.56 26.28 -6.58
CA GLY A 425 -1.84 26.41 -7.27
C GLY A 425 -1.78 27.25 -8.55
N HIS A 426 -0.82 28.16 -8.65
CA HIS A 426 -0.52 28.94 -9.85
C HIS A 426 0.53 28.30 -10.78
N GLY A 427 0.92 27.04 -10.54
CA GLY A 427 1.85 26.30 -11.40
C GLY A 427 3.32 26.67 -11.25
N CYS A 428 3.73 27.30 -10.14
CA CYS A 428 5.16 27.57 -9.90
C CYS A 428 5.93 26.27 -9.60
N SER A 429 7.09 26.09 -10.25
CA SER A 429 8.01 24.99 -9.96
C SER A 429 8.53 25.05 -8.51
N SER A 430 8.83 23.89 -7.90
CA SER A 430 9.38 23.79 -6.53
C SER A 430 10.63 24.64 -6.31
N ARG A 431 11.53 24.73 -7.30
CA ARG A 431 12.73 25.59 -7.23
C ARG A 431 12.39 27.08 -7.12
N ARG A 432 11.41 27.55 -7.89
CA ARG A 432 10.92 28.94 -7.82
C ARG A 432 10.21 29.21 -6.50
N ILE A 433 9.41 28.26 -6.01
CA ILE A 433 8.75 28.37 -4.71
C ILE A 433 9.81 28.52 -3.60
N LEU A 434 10.85 27.69 -3.61
CA LEU A 434 11.94 27.76 -2.63
C LEU A 434 12.64 29.13 -2.65
N ILE A 435 12.95 29.66 -3.84
CA ILE A 435 13.58 30.98 -3.98
C ILE A 435 12.68 32.09 -3.41
N ILE A 436 11.37 32.05 -3.71
CA ILE A 436 10.42 33.06 -3.24
C ILE A 436 10.22 32.98 -1.72
N VAL A 437 10.14 31.77 -1.16
CA VAL A 437 10.03 31.56 0.29
C VAL A 437 11.30 32.05 0.98
N ALA A 438 12.48 31.70 0.48
CA ALA A 438 13.76 32.18 1.01
C ALA A 438 13.88 33.71 0.98
N ALA A 439 13.43 34.36 -0.10
CA ALA A 439 13.38 35.81 -0.19
C ALA A 439 12.43 36.43 0.86
N SER A 440 11.28 35.81 1.10
CA SER A 440 10.34 36.24 2.15
C SER A 440 10.97 36.13 3.54
N GLU A 441 11.61 35.01 3.85
CA GLU A 441 12.29 34.78 5.14
C GLU A 441 13.43 35.78 5.37
N PHE A 442 14.17 36.12 4.31
CA PHE A 442 15.20 37.15 4.37
C PHE A 442 14.62 38.53 4.73
N ILE A 443 13.52 38.94 4.06
CA ILE A 443 12.83 40.21 4.35
C ILE A 443 12.32 40.21 5.80
N GLN A 444 11.70 39.13 6.25
CA GLN A 444 11.20 38.99 7.63
C GLN A 444 12.35 39.14 8.63
N SER A 445 13.48 38.46 8.39
CA SER A 445 14.67 38.53 9.23
C SER A 445 15.25 39.95 9.31
N PHE A 446 15.26 40.67 8.19
CA PHE A 446 15.72 42.06 8.15
C PHE A 446 14.84 43.00 8.98
N ILE A 447 13.52 42.86 8.91
CA ILE A 447 12.56 43.64 9.71
C ILE A 447 12.73 43.33 11.21
N ILE A 448 12.91 42.05 11.56
CA ILE A 448 13.15 41.62 12.95
C ILE A 448 14.44 42.25 13.48
N ALA A 449 15.55 42.16 12.73
CA ALA A 449 16.83 42.75 13.11
C ALA A 449 16.74 44.27 13.32
N THR A 450 16.05 44.97 12.40
CA THR A 450 15.82 46.42 12.51
C THR A 450 15.01 46.77 13.77
N SER A 451 13.99 45.97 14.07
CA SER A 451 13.14 46.17 15.25
C SER A 451 13.92 45.98 16.55
N TRP A 452 14.78 44.96 16.63
CA TRP A 452 15.70 44.79 17.76
C TRP A 452 16.69 45.95 17.88
N GLY A 453 17.22 46.47 16.76
CA GLY A 453 18.05 47.67 16.75
C GLY A 453 17.34 48.88 17.36
N LEU A 454 16.07 49.10 17.02
CA LEU A 454 15.25 50.17 17.61
C LEU A 454 15.03 49.98 19.11
N LEU A 455 14.82 48.75 19.58
CA LEU A 455 14.69 48.45 21.01
C LEU A 455 16.00 48.71 21.77
N LEU A 456 17.14 48.35 21.20
CA LEU A 456 18.45 48.64 21.78
C LEU A 456 18.69 50.16 21.87
N ILE A 457 18.40 50.90 20.80
CA ILE A 457 18.48 52.37 20.80
C ILE A 457 17.58 52.95 21.89
N ALA A 458 16.33 52.47 22.01
CA ALA A 458 15.39 52.92 23.02
C ALA A 458 15.91 52.66 24.45
N ALA A 459 16.49 51.47 24.68
CA ALA A 459 17.06 51.08 25.97
C ALA A 459 18.25 51.95 26.39
N PHE A 460 19.17 52.23 25.45
CA PHE A 460 20.36 53.03 25.72
C PHE A 460 20.10 54.54 25.74
N ARG A 461 19.07 55.04 25.03
CA ARG A 461 18.69 56.46 25.05
C ARG A 461 18.27 56.91 26.45
N ARG A 462 17.59 56.05 27.21
CA ARG A 462 17.21 56.31 28.61
C ARG A 462 18.41 56.48 29.55
N ARG A 463 19.57 55.90 29.22
CA ARG A 463 20.80 56.03 30.03
C ARG A 463 21.51 57.38 29.83
N ARG A 464 21.14 58.17 28.81
CA ARG A 464 21.68 59.52 28.59
C ARG A 464 20.78 60.64 29.13
N GLU A 465 19.55 60.33 29.52
CA GLU A 465 18.56 61.27 30.08
C GLU A 465 18.48 61.21 31.62
N LYS A 466 19.27 60.32 32.24
CA LYS A 466 19.68 60.39 33.64
C LYS A 466 21.11 60.90 33.69
#